data_AF-A0A962E6F4-F1
#
_entry.id   AF-A0A962E6F4-F1
#
_cell.length_a   1.000
_cell.length_b   1.000
_cell.length_c   1.000
_cell.angle_alpha   90.00
_cell.angle_beta   90.00
_cell.angle_gamma   90.00
#
_symmetry.space_group_name_H-M   'P 1'
#
loop_
_entity.id
_entity.type
_entity.pdbx_description
1 polymer ?
#
loop_
_entity_poly.entity_id
_entity_poly.type
_entity_poly.pdbx_seq_one_letter_code
_entity_poly.pdbx_strand_id
1 'polypeptide(L)'
;LKQGEDGIVDIEFALQEGVLAAAASQPKRPRWPSGTPALIERLYKLGLIPPAQAEQFRLRHQWLVDQGLRRTLALEPRLIARSQWPPPDWQVGET
;
A
#
# COMPACT_ATOMS: atom_id res chain seq x y z
N LEU A 1 -11.72 -3.90 3.63
CA LEU A 1 -10.99 -2.63 3.36
C LEU A 1 -9.70 -2.52 4.18
N LYS A 2 -9.74 -2.48 5.52
CA LYS A 2 -8.51 -2.40 6.33
C LYS A 2 -7.88 -3.77 6.61
N GLN A 3 -8.63 -4.67 7.25
CA GLN A 3 -8.18 -5.98 7.78
C GLN A 3 -8.57 -7.19 6.92
N GLY A 4 -9.18 -6.97 5.75
CA GLY A 4 -9.50 -8.08 4.84
C GLY A 4 -8.30 -8.40 3.97
N GLU A 5 -8.28 -9.61 3.38
CA GLU A 5 -7.27 -10.01 2.38
C GLU A 5 -7.10 -8.93 1.29
N ASP A 6 -5.84 -8.66 0.95
CA ASP A 6 -5.38 -7.61 0.06
C ASP A 6 -5.80 -6.18 0.51
N GLY A 7 -6.05 -6.02 1.81
CA GLY A 7 -6.46 -4.78 2.45
C GLY A 7 -5.30 -3.82 2.74
N ILE A 8 -5.61 -2.72 3.42
CA ILE A 8 -4.60 -1.69 3.75
C ILE A 8 -3.47 -2.30 4.60
N VAL A 9 -3.82 -3.19 5.53
CA VAL A 9 -2.84 -3.81 6.43
C VAL A 9 -1.83 -4.66 5.67
N ASP A 10 -2.23 -5.38 4.63
CA ASP A 10 -1.30 -6.20 3.85
C ASP A 10 -0.26 -5.35 3.12
N ILE A 11 -0.67 -4.18 2.59
CA ILE A 11 0.25 -3.19 2.02
C ILE A 11 1.18 -2.65 3.12
N GLU A 12 0.65 -2.25 4.27
CA GLU A 12 1.44 -1.73 5.38
C GLU A 12 2.50 -2.74 5.85
N PHE A 13 2.13 -4.02 5.94
CA PHE A 13 3.05 -5.09 6.31
C PHE A 13 4.15 -5.31 5.27
N ALA A 14 3.81 -5.35 3.98
CA ALA A 14 4.81 -5.46 2.92
C ALA A 14 5.82 -4.30 2.95
N LEU A 15 5.35 -3.07 3.18
CA LEU A 15 6.25 -1.91 3.27
C LEU A 15 7.10 -1.91 4.55
N GLN A 16 6.53 -2.36 5.67
CA GLN A 16 7.27 -2.48 6.93
C GLN A 16 8.37 -3.54 6.85
N GLU A 17 8.14 -4.65 6.15
CA GLU A 17 9.18 -5.64 5.84
C GLU A 17 10.35 -5.00 5.08
N GLY A 18 10.07 -4.25 4.01
CA GLY A 18 11.11 -3.52 3.26
C GLY A 18 11.87 -2.48 4.10
N VAL A 19 11.20 -1.82 5.05
CA VAL A 19 11.86 -0.93 6.02
C VAL A 19 12.83 -1.71 6.92
N LEU A 20 12.40 -2.84 7.46
CA LEU A 20 13.22 -3.67 8.36
C LEU A 20 14.43 -4.25 7.63
N ALA A 21 14.25 -4.73 6.40
CA ALA A 21 15.32 -5.22 5.54
C ALA A 21 16.38 -4.13 5.26
N ALA A 22 15.94 -2.89 5.05
CA ALA A 22 16.83 -1.77 4.77
C ALA A 22 17.49 -1.17 6.03
N ALA A 23 16.80 -1.20 7.18
CA ALA A 23 17.21 -0.52 8.39
C ALA A 23 18.57 -1.00 8.91
N ALA A 24 18.84 -2.30 8.84
CA ALA A 24 20.10 -2.89 9.30
C ALA A 24 21.32 -2.34 8.56
N SER A 25 21.19 -2.09 7.26
CA SER A 25 22.30 -1.58 6.43
C SER A 25 22.58 -0.08 6.65
N GLN A 26 21.66 0.67 7.29
CA GLN A 26 21.66 2.14 7.26
C GLN A 26 21.24 2.79 8.58
N PRO A 27 21.99 2.56 9.67
CA PRO A 27 21.62 2.94 11.03
C PRO A 27 21.55 4.46 11.29
N LYS A 28 22.19 5.29 10.45
CA LYS A 28 22.19 6.76 10.57
C LYS A 28 21.20 7.47 9.63
N ARG A 29 20.26 6.72 9.02
CA ARG A 29 19.31 7.32 8.08
C ARG A 29 18.33 8.27 8.75
N PRO A 30 17.85 9.28 7.99
CA PRO A 30 16.66 10.03 8.40
C PRO A 30 15.50 9.07 8.66
N ARG A 31 14.66 9.44 9.63
CA ARG A 31 13.45 8.68 10.00
C ARG A 31 12.64 8.29 8.76
N TRP A 32 12.19 7.04 8.72
CA TRP A 32 11.29 6.56 7.67
C TRP A 32 9.95 7.31 7.73
N PRO A 33 9.35 7.66 6.57
CA PRO A 33 8.02 8.26 6.54
C PRO A 33 6.98 7.34 7.20
N SER A 34 6.04 7.92 7.93
CA SER A 34 4.94 7.17 8.55
C SER A 34 3.70 7.04 7.64
N GLY A 35 3.57 7.91 6.64
CA GLY A 35 2.47 7.84 5.68
C GLY A 35 2.76 6.84 4.56
N THR A 36 1.82 5.93 4.32
CA THR A 36 1.93 4.86 3.31
C THR A 36 2.37 5.37 1.92
N PRO A 37 1.81 6.45 1.34
CA PRO A 37 2.27 6.94 0.04
C PRO A 37 3.73 7.38 0.04
N ALA A 38 4.16 8.12 1.06
CA ALA A 38 5.54 8.57 1.18
C ALA A 38 6.51 7.41 1.45
N LEU A 39 6.04 6.37 2.12
CA LEU A 39 6.84 5.16 2.37
C LEU A 39 7.03 4.34 1.09
N ILE A 40 5.99 4.18 0.26
CA ILE A 40 6.09 3.55 -1.07
C ILE A 40 7.14 4.28 -1.91
N GLU A 41 7.03 5.61 -2.02
CA GLU A 41 7.98 6.42 -2.77
C GLU A 41 9.42 6.30 -2.24
N ARG A 42 9.58 6.21 -0.92
CA ARG A 42 10.89 6.04 -0.29
C ARG A 42 11.49 4.68 -0.64
N LEU A 43 10.73 3.59 -0.57
CA LEU A 43 11.22 2.24 -0.87
C LEU A 43 11.50 2.07 -2.36
N TYR A 44 10.65 2.64 -3.23
CA TYR A 44 10.89 2.71 -4.68
C TYR A 44 12.20 3.42 -5.01
N LYS A 45 12.44 4.62 -4.47
CA LYS A 45 13.69 5.39 -4.69
C LYS A 45 14.94 4.68 -4.16
N LEU A 46 14.79 3.67 -3.31
CA LEU A 46 15.87 2.85 -2.79
C LEU A 46 16.06 1.54 -3.56
N GLY A 47 15.23 1.29 -4.58
CA GLY A 47 15.25 0.05 -5.34
C GLY A 47 14.80 -1.17 -4.55
N LEU A 48 14.10 -0.98 -3.43
CA LEU A 48 13.65 -2.07 -2.56
C LEU A 48 12.34 -2.70 -3.03
N ILE A 49 11.59 -1.97 -3.86
CA ILE A 49 10.40 -2.48 -4.55
C ILE A 49 10.48 -2.09 -6.04
N PRO A 50 10.10 -2.98 -6.98
CA PRO A 50 10.08 -2.67 -8.41
C PRO A 50 9.07 -1.56 -8.76
N PRO A 51 9.26 -0.85 -9.89
CA PRO A 51 8.35 0.21 -10.32
C PRO A 51 6.89 -0.27 -10.44
N ALA A 52 6.66 -1.45 -11.04
CA ALA A 52 5.32 -2.01 -11.20
C ALA A 52 4.64 -2.29 -9.85
N GLN A 53 5.39 -2.80 -8.87
CA GLN A 53 4.87 -3.06 -7.54
C GLN A 53 4.57 -1.76 -6.78
N ALA A 54 5.41 -0.74 -6.91
CA ALA A 54 5.17 0.57 -6.33
C ALA A 54 3.89 1.22 -6.89
N GLU A 55 3.65 1.13 -8.21
CA GLU A 55 2.41 1.58 -8.84
C GLU A 55 1.20 0.83 -8.30
N GLN A 56 1.27 -0.50 -8.26
CA GLN A 56 0.19 -1.34 -7.73
C GLN A 56 -0.14 -0.97 -6.28
N PHE A 57 0.86 -0.80 -5.42
CA PHE A 57 0.64 -0.36 -4.03
C PHE A 57 0.01 1.04 -3.96
N ARG A 58 0.43 1.99 -4.81
CA ARG A 58 -0.17 3.33 -4.84
C ARG A 58 -1.64 3.28 -5.23
N LEU A 59 -1.97 2.64 -6.35
CA LEU A 59 -3.34 2.51 -6.85
C LEU A 59 -4.23 1.78 -5.84
N ARG A 60 -3.71 0.69 -5.27
CA ARG A 60 -4.44 -0.13 -4.30
C ARG A 60 -4.70 0.61 -3.00
N HIS A 61 -3.68 1.24 -2.44
CA HIS A 61 -3.82 2.05 -1.24
C HIS A 61 -4.82 3.19 -1.45
N GLN A 62 -4.70 3.93 -2.56
CA GLN A 62 -5.60 5.02 -2.90
C GLN A 62 -7.06 4.54 -2.95
N TRP A 63 -7.32 3.48 -3.71
CA TRP A 63 -8.67 2.93 -3.83
C TRP A 63 -9.24 2.49 -2.47
N LEU A 64 -8.46 1.81 -1.63
CA LEU A 64 -8.92 1.36 -0.31
C LEU A 64 -9.22 2.52 0.65
N VAL A 65 -8.40 3.57 0.61
CA VAL A 65 -8.63 4.79 1.39
C VAL A 65 -9.89 5.49 0.90
N ASP A 66 -10.07 5.64 -0.42
CA ASP A 66 -11.24 6.28 -1.01
C ASP A 66 -12.53 5.53 -0.66
N GLN A 67 -12.55 4.21 -0.77
CA GLN A 67 -13.69 3.38 -0.37
C GLN A 67 -13.95 3.50 1.14
N GLY A 68 -12.89 3.54 1.95
CA GLY A 68 -13.00 3.72 3.39
C GLY A 68 -13.59 5.07 3.77
N LEU A 69 -13.19 6.13 3.07
CA LEU A 69 -13.66 7.49 3.29
C LEU A 69 -15.12 7.64 2.89
N ARG A 70 -15.49 7.19 1.68
CA ARG A 70 -16.89 7.22 1.19
C ARG A 70 -17.85 6.58 2.19
N ARG A 71 -17.49 5.42 2.74
CA ARG A 71 -18.30 4.70 3.73
C ARG A 71 -18.36 5.41 5.07
N THR A 72 -17.23 5.97 5.52
CA THR A 72 -17.20 6.78 6.75
C THR A 72 -18.14 7.98 6.63
N LEU A 73 -18.11 8.68 5.49
CA LEU A 73 -18.98 9.83 5.24
C LEU A 73 -20.46 9.43 5.10
N ALA A 74 -20.73 8.23 4.61
CA ALA A 74 -22.08 7.66 4.56
C ALA A 74 -22.55 7.02 5.88
N LEU A 75 -21.73 7.06 6.94
CA LEU A 75 -21.98 6.38 8.22
C LEU A 75 -22.22 4.86 8.07
N GLU A 76 -21.61 4.26 7.04
CA GLU A 76 -21.69 2.84 6.77
C GLU A 76 -20.49 2.07 7.35
N PRO A 77 -20.64 0.76 7.63
CA PRO A 77 -19.49 -0.10 7.89
C PRO A 77 -18.44 0.00 6.78
N ARG A 78 -17.15 0.05 7.16
CA ARG A 78 -16.00 0.08 6.23
C ARG A 78 -15.70 -1.32 5.65
N LEU A 79 -16.72 -1.98 5.12
CA LEU A 79 -16.70 -3.31 4.52
C LEU A 79 -17.28 -3.23 3.12
N ILE A 80 -16.74 -4.00 2.19
CA ILE A 80 -17.26 -4.16 0.83
C ILE A 80 -17.36 -5.65 0.52
N ALA A 81 -18.27 -6.04 -0.35
CA ALA A 81 -18.30 -7.42 -0.84
C ALA A 81 -17.07 -7.70 -1.70
N ARG A 82 -16.55 -8.93 -1.70
CA ARG A 82 -15.41 -9.31 -2.56
C ARG A 82 -15.73 -9.15 -4.06
N SER A 83 -16.99 -9.24 -4.45
CA SER A 83 -17.45 -8.96 -5.82
C SER A 83 -17.36 -7.48 -6.22
N GLN A 84 -17.30 -6.56 -5.25
CA GLN A 84 -17.12 -5.11 -5.48
C GLN A 84 -15.63 -4.74 -5.52
N TRP A 85 -14.74 -5.72 -5.36
CA TRP A 85 -13.32 -5.55 -5.51
C TRP A 85 -13.00 -5.31 -6.99
N PRO A 86 -12.14 -4.33 -7.33
CA PRO A 86 -11.74 -4.16 -8.71
C PRO A 86 -11.07 -5.45 -9.19
N PRO A 87 -11.31 -5.86 -10.44
CA PRO A 87 -10.71 -7.07 -10.98
C PRO A 87 -9.17 -6.97 -10.99
N PRO A 88 -8.46 -8.11 -10.93
CA PRO A 88 -7.01 -8.17 -10.73
C PRO A 88 -6.18 -7.53 -11.87
N ASP A 89 -6.82 -7.13 -12.97
CA ASP A 89 -6.28 -6.48 -14.16
C ASP A 89 -5.76 -5.03 -13.93
N TRP A 90 -5.33 -4.70 -12.71
CA TRP A 90 -4.23 -3.75 -12.52
C TRP A 90 -2.97 -4.35 -13.13
N GLN A 91 -2.86 -4.22 -14.45
CA GLN A 91 -1.84 -4.83 -15.27
C GLN A 91 -0.47 -4.53 -14.69
N VAL A 92 0.19 -5.61 -14.29
CA VAL A 92 1.64 -5.68 -14.20
C VAL A 92 2.14 -5.11 -15.52
N GLY A 93 2.84 -3.98 -15.50
CA GLY A 93 3.55 -3.52 -16.68
C GLY A 93 4.42 -4.68 -17.14
N GLU A 94 4.11 -5.24 -18.29
CA GLU A 94 4.93 -6.28 -18.91
C GLU A 94 6.36 -5.73 -19.03
N THR A 95 7.28 -6.60 -18.66
CA THR A 95 8.74 -6.44 -18.61
C THR A 95 9.35 -5.82 -19.86
#